data_AF-A0A0N0AHK8-F1
#
_entry.id   AF-A0A0N0AHK8-F1
#
_cell.length_a   1.000
_cell.length_b   1.000
_cell.length_c   1.000
_cell.angle_alpha   90.00
_cell.angle_beta   90.00
_cell.angle_gamma   90.00
#
_symmetry.space_group_name_H-M   'P 1'
#
loop_
_entity.id
_entity.type
_entity.pdbx_description
1 polymer ?
#
loop_
_entity_poly.entity_id
_entity_poly.type
_entity_poly.pdbx_seq_one_letter_code
_entity_poly.pdbx_strand_id
1 'polypeptide(L)' 'MTEKSHEKLEETVKLTARNKTDTINRAIQVNAWLEEAVQNGASVFVQEGGSGELQKIVLL' A
#
# COMPACT_ATOMS: atom_id res chain seq x y z
N MET A 1 -5.12 -16.59 2.17
CA MET A 1 -4.68 -15.35 2.84
C MET A 1 -4.12 -15.74 4.20
N THR A 2 -2.97 -15.19 4.61
CA THR A 2 -2.43 -15.45 5.96
C THR A 2 -3.24 -14.68 7.00
N GLU A 3 -3.15 -15.08 8.27
CA GLU A 3 -3.82 -14.40 9.39
C GLU A 3 -3.45 -12.90 9.45
N LYS A 4 -2.15 -12.58 9.32
CA LYS A 4 -1.65 -11.20 9.24
C LYS A 4 -2.27 -10.41 8.07
N SER A 5 -2.41 -11.01 6.90
CA SER A 5 -3.06 -10.35 5.75
C SER A 5 -4.55 -10.15 5.98
N HIS A 6 -5.21 -11.06 6.72
CA HIS A 6 -6.61 -10.89 7.10
C HIS A 6 -6.79 -9.70 8.05
N GLU A 7 -5.97 -9.61 9.10
CA GLU A 7 -5.99 -8.48 10.05
C GLU A 7 -5.79 -7.14 9.34
N LYS A 8 -4.83 -7.08 8.42
CA LYS A 8 -4.58 -5.86 7.62
C LYS A 8 -5.71 -5.52 6.66
N LEU A 9 -6.40 -6.52 6.11
CA LEU A 9 -7.61 -6.29 5.31
C LEU A 9 -8.71 -5.67 6.19
N GLU A 10 -8.97 -6.22 7.38
CA GLU A 10 -9.98 -5.67 8.30
C GLU A 10 -9.63 -4.24 8.76
N GLU A 11 -8.36 -3.97 9.07
CA GLU A 11 -7.88 -2.64 9.42
C GLU A 11 -8.11 -1.64 8.27
N THR A 12 -7.76 -2.03 7.05
CA THR A 12 -7.89 -1.16 5.87
C THR A 12 -9.36 -0.88 5.52
N VAL A 13 -10.22 -1.89 5.65
CA VAL A 13 -11.68 -1.73 5.51
C VAL A 13 -12.20 -0.69 6.49
N LYS A 14 -11.78 -0.75 7.76
CA LYS A 14 -12.18 0.23 8.79
C LYS A 14 -11.65 1.63 8.48
N LEU A 15 -10.39 1.76 8.08
CA LEU A 15 -9.75 3.04 7.76
C LEU A 15 -10.36 3.74 6.55
N THR A 16 -10.79 2.97 5.55
CA THR A 16 -11.23 3.50 4.25
C THR A 16 -12.75 3.48 4.05
N ALA A 17 -13.49 2.86 4.97
CA ALA A 17 -14.92 2.58 4.87
C ALA A 17 -15.33 1.82 3.59
N ARG A 18 -14.40 1.08 2.98
CA ARG A 18 -14.64 0.26 1.77
C ARG A 18 -15.06 -1.14 2.16
N ASN A 19 -15.73 -1.86 1.26
CA ASN A 19 -15.93 -3.29 1.44
C ASN A 19 -14.62 -4.07 1.19
N LYS A 20 -14.58 -5.35 1.60
CA LYS A 20 -13.39 -6.21 1.48
C LYS A 20 -12.96 -6.39 0.02
N THR A 21 -13.89 -6.59 -0.90
CA THR A 21 -13.61 -6.80 -2.33
C THR A 21 -12.93 -5.58 -2.94
N ASP A 22 -13.46 -4.38 -2.71
CA ASP A 22 -12.90 -3.13 -3.20
C ASP A 22 -11.53 -2.85 -2.59
N THR A 23 -11.34 -3.25 -1.33
CA THR A 23 -10.06 -3.12 -0.62
C THR A 23 -9.00 -4.03 -1.23
N ILE A 24 -9.33 -5.31 -1.50
CA ILE A 24 -8.44 -6.27 -2.16
C ILE A 24 -8.10 -5.79 -3.58
N ASN A 25 -9.11 -5.39 -4.36
CA ASN A 25 -8.91 -4.92 -5.73
C ASN A 25 -7.99 -3.70 -5.77
N ARG A 26 -8.18 -2.74 -4.86
CA ARG A 26 -7.30 -1.58 -4.73
C ARG A 26 -5.88 -1.98 -4.33
N ALA A 27 -5.73 -2.89 -3.36
CA ALA A 27 -4.42 -3.34 -2.93
C ALA A 27 -3.63 -3.97 -4.09
N ILE A 28 -4.28 -4.78 -4.92
CA ILE A 28 -3.68 -5.38 -6.13
C ILE A 28 -3.25 -4.29 -7.12
N GLN A 29 -4.12 -3.33 -7.41
CA GLN A 29 -3.82 -2.25 -8.36
C GLN A 29 -2.64 -1.37 -7.89
N VAL A 30 -2.63 -0.98 -6.62
CA VAL A 30 -1.54 -0.19 -6.03
C VAL A 30 -0.24 -0.99 -6.05
N ASN A 31 -0.27 -2.28 -5.68
CA ASN A 31 0.92 -3.13 -5.72
C ASN A 31 1.47 -3.25 -7.14
N ALA A 32 0.62 -3.57 -8.13
CA ALA A 32 1.04 -3.70 -9.51
C ALA A 32 1.69 -2.42 -10.05
N TRP A 33 1.09 -1.26 -9.75
CA TRP A 33 1.65 0.04 -10.14
C TRP A 33 3.01 0.32 -9.47
N LEU A 34 3.15 0.00 -8.18
CA LEU A 34 4.41 0.16 -7.46
C LEU A 34 5.52 -0.72 -8.03
N GLU A 35 5.23 -1.99 -8.31
CA GLU A 35 6.16 -2.94 -8.93
C GLU A 35 6.63 -2.45 -10.31
N GLU A 36 5.70 -2.01 -11.16
CA GLU A 36 6.02 -1.46 -12.48
C GLU A 36 6.92 -0.21 -12.36
N ALA A 37 6.60 0.71 -11.44
CA ALA A 37 7.40 1.90 -11.24
C ALA A 37 8.84 1.56 -10.80
N VAL A 38 9.00 0.62 -9.85
CA VAL A 38 10.32 0.19 -9.37
C VAL A 38 11.11 -0.53 -10.46
N GLN A 39 10.49 -1.41 -11.24
CA GLN A 39 11.14 -2.08 -12.38
C GLN A 39 11.65 -1.07 -13.43
N ASN A 40 10.94 0.04 -13.59
CA ASN A 40 11.34 1.15 -14.47
C ASN A 40 12.35 2.12 -13.82
N GLY A 41 12.93 1.76 -12.67
CA GLY A 41 13.99 2.53 -12.00
C GLY A 41 13.50 3.62 -11.05
N ALA A 42 12.19 3.69 -10.75
CA ALA A 42 11.68 4.64 -9.78
C ALA A 42 12.07 4.25 -8.34
N SER A 43 12.16 5.25 -7.46
CA SER A 43 12.24 5.05 -6.01
C SER A 43 10.98 5.57 -5.35
N VAL A 44 10.42 4.80 -4.41
CA VAL A 44 9.20 5.16 -3.69
C VAL A 44 9.56 5.79 -2.35
N PHE A 45 8.97 6.95 -2.06
CA PHE A 45 9.15 7.65 -0.80
C PHE A 45 7.78 7.94 -0.18
N VAL A 46 7.70 7.87 1.14
CA VAL A 46 6.52 8.33 1.90
C VAL A 46 6.92 9.52 2.75
N GLN A 47 6.03 10.51 2.79
CA GLN A 47 6.14 11.68 3.64
C GLN A 47 5.04 11.65 4.68
N GLU A 48 5.41 11.67 5.96
CA GLU A 48 4.46 11.94 7.03
C GLU A 48 4.18 13.45 7.09
N GLY A 49 2.92 13.81 7.33
CA GLY A 49 2.38 15.14 6.99
C GLY A 49 3.15 16.37 7.48
N GLY A 50 2.97 17.49 6.76
CA GLY A 50 3.31 18.85 7.18
C GLY A 50 4.77 19.28 7.01
N SER A 51 5.73 18.42 7.32
CA SER A 51 7.17 18.74 7.18
C SER A 51 8.11 17.56 7.39
N GLY A 52 7.64 16.31 7.32
CA GLY A 52 8.48 15.14 7.53
C GLY A 52 9.54 14.97 6.44
N GLU A 53 10.71 14.44 6.79
CA GLU A 53 11.69 13.99 5.81
C GLU A 53 11.11 12.84 4.97
N LEU A 54 11.49 12.79 3.69
CA LEU A 54 11.09 11.69 2.81
C LEU A 54 11.74 10.39 3.27
N GLN A 55 10.91 9.41 3.62
CA GLN A 55 11.38 8.08 3.99
C GLN A 55 11.31 7.16 2.77
N LYS A 56 12.46 6.60 2.38
CA LYS A 56 12.52 5.64 1.27
C LYS A 56 11.87 4.32 1.70
N ILE A 57 10.94 3.84 0.89
CA ILE A 57 10.36 2.50 1.05
C ILE A 57 11.08 1.55 0.09
N VAL A 58 11.54 0.42 0.63
CA VAL A 58 12.05 -0.71 -0.16
C VAL A 58 10.96 -1.77 -0.20
N LEU A 59 10.45 -2.02 -1.41
CA LEU A 59 9.54 -3.13 -1.68
C LEU A 59 10.41 -4.39 -1.84
N LEU A 60 10.09 -5.45 -1.11
CA LEU A 60 10.82 -6.74 -1.08
C LEU A 60 10.04 -7.82 -1.82
#